data_AF-A0AAD8E6R3-F1
#
_entry.id   AF-A0AAD8E6R3-F1
#
_cell.length_a   1.000
_cell.length_b   1.000
_cell.length_c   1.000
_cell.angle_alpha   90.00
_cell.angle_beta   90.00
_cell.angle_gamma   90.00
#
_symmetry.space_group_name_H-M   'P 1'
#
loop_
_entity.id
_entity.type
_entity.pdbx_description
1 polymer ?
#
loop_
_entity_poly.entity_id
_entity_poly.type
_entity_poly.pdbx_seq_one_letter_code
_entity_poly.pdbx_strand_id
1 'polypeptide(L)'
;MKYEAPRRLIYLLDPSTNEEILLRVVTLLANLTNIAKELKLDPTIDLPAEDKAASPDTMYAAIYGVNTQEKMQSKSFVLMNQHKNEDVRFQARKMYEAMKS
;
A
#
# COMPACT_ATOMS: atom_id res chain seq x y z
N MET A 1 13.35 -6.87 18.09
CA MET A 1 13.25 -6.03 16.88
C MET A 1 11.86 -5.44 16.80
N LYS A 2 11.72 -4.14 16.57
CA LYS A 2 10.42 -3.51 16.27
C LYS A 2 10.18 -3.60 14.77
N TYR A 3 8.99 -4.02 14.35
CA TYR A 3 8.62 -4.10 12.93
C TYR A 3 7.96 -2.77 12.51
N GLU A 4 8.77 -1.81 12.08
CA GLU A 4 8.33 -0.48 11.69
C GLU A 4 8.30 -0.35 10.15
N ALA A 5 7.24 0.27 9.63
CA ALA A 5 7.03 0.62 8.25
C ALA A 5 7.87 1.87 7.92
N PRO A 6 8.27 2.04 6.65
CA PRO A 6 8.90 3.26 6.21
C PRO A 6 8.03 4.49 6.56
N ARG A 7 8.62 5.44 7.28
CA ARG A 7 7.94 6.71 7.56
C ARG A 7 7.53 7.36 6.25
N ARG A 8 6.34 7.97 6.25
CA ARG A 8 5.81 8.73 5.11
C ARG A 8 5.62 7.92 3.82
N LEU A 9 5.47 6.59 3.91
CA LEU A 9 5.23 5.70 2.76
C LEU A 9 4.13 6.22 1.80
N ILE A 10 3.01 6.70 2.34
CA ILE A 10 1.90 7.23 1.54
C ILE A 10 2.25 8.49 0.73
N TYR A 11 3.23 9.28 1.18
CA TYR A 11 3.68 10.48 0.47
C TYR A 11 4.57 10.14 -0.73
N LEU A 12 5.10 8.91 -0.80
CA LEU A 12 5.82 8.41 -1.98
C LEU A 12 4.88 8.03 -3.12
N LEU A 13 3.58 7.86 -2.86
CA LEU A 13 2.55 7.66 -3.88
C LEU A 13 2.07 9.02 -4.40
N ASP A 14 2.96 9.70 -5.10
CA ASP A 14 2.72 11.02 -5.67
C ASP A 14 3.41 11.14 -7.04
N PRO A 15 2.76 11.72 -8.07
CA PRO A 15 3.37 11.89 -9.39
C PRO A 15 4.67 12.71 -9.41
N SER A 16 4.92 13.54 -8.38
CA SER A 16 6.16 14.31 -8.25
C SER A 16 7.32 13.52 -7.66
N THR A 17 7.07 12.32 -7.12
CA THR A 17 8.11 11.43 -6.60
C THR A 17 9.04 11.01 -7.74
N ASN A 18 10.34 10.89 -7.46
CA ASN A 18 11.30 10.36 -8.42
C ASN A 18 10.76 9.05 -9.04
N GLU A 19 10.73 8.98 -10.38
CA GLU A 19 10.02 7.94 -11.11
C GLU A 19 10.51 6.52 -10.77
N GLU A 20 11.82 6.32 -10.60
CA GLU A 20 12.39 5.02 -10.25
C GLU A 20 11.96 4.59 -8.83
N ILE A 21 11.98 5.52 -7.88
CA ILE A 21 11.52 5.27 -6.51
C ILE A 21 10.01 4.97 -6.51
N LEU A 22 9.23 5.79 -7.22
CA LEU A 22 7.78 5.63 -7.33
C LEU A 22 7.43 4.26 -7.91
N LEU A 23 8.10 3.84 -8.99
CA LEU A 23 7.88 2.54 -9.62
C LEU A 23 8.16 1.39 -8.64
N ARG A 24 9.28 1.45 -7.91
CA ARG A 24 9.63 0.41 -6.92
C ARG A 24 8.61 0.36 -5.77
N VAL A 25 8.20 1.51 -5.25
CA VAL A 25 7.23 1.60 -4.16
C VAL A 25 5.86 1.09 -4.60
N VAL A 26 5.33 1.56 -5.73
CA VAL A 26 4.01 1.12 -6.21
C VAL A 26 4.01 -0.37 -6.57
N THR A 27 5.12 -0.91 -7.09
CA THR A 27 5.25 -2.34 -7.37
C THR A 27 5.23 -3.17 -6.09
N LEU A 28 5.99 -2.75 -5.06
CA LEU A 28 5.99 -3.42 -3.77
C LEU A 28 4.59 -3.43 -3.16
N LEU A 29 3.92 -2.28 -3.12
CA LEU A 29 2.59 -2.16 -2.54
C LEU A 29 1.54 -2.94 -3.33
N ALA A 30 1.60 -2.91 -4.66
CA ALA A 30 0.73 -3.72 -5.50
C ALA A 30 0.88 -5.21 -5.21
N ASN A 31 2.11 -5.71 -5.02
CA ASN A 31 2.33 -7.11 -4.69
C ASN A 31 1.80 -7.46 -3.29
N LEU A 32 2.09 -6.61 -2.29
CA LEU A 32 1.59 -6.83 -0.93
C LEU A 32 0.06 -6.85 -0.87
N THR A 33 -0.60 -5.90 -1.54
CA THR A 33 -2.07 -5.82 -1.52
C THR A 33 -2.73 -6.95 -2.30
N ASN A 34 -2.16 -7.37 -3.43
CA ASN A 34 -2.66 -8.52 -4.19
C ASN A 34 -2.50 -9.82 -3.41
N ILE A 35 -1.31 -10.09 -2.85
CA ILE A 35 -1.09 -11.31 -2.06
C ILE A 35 -2.01 -11.33 -0.83
N ALA A 36 -2.19 -10.20 -0.14
CA ALA A 36 -3.11 -10.14 0.99
C ALA A 36 -4.56 -10.45 0.59
N LYS A 37 -5.00 -9.99 -0.59
CA LYS A 37 -6.32 -10.32 -1.15
C LYS A 37 -6.43 -11.79 -1.56
N GLU A 38 -5.42 -12.33 -2.25
CA GLU A 38 -5.38 -13.72 -2.71
C GLU A 38 -5.41 -14.71 -1.54
N LEU A 39 -4.62 -14.43 -0.50
CA LEU A 39 -4.57 -15.23 0.72
C LEU A 39 -5.74 -14.99 1.67
N LYS A 40 -6.62 -14.00 1.36
CA LYS A 40 -7.75 -13.59 2.20
C LYS A 40 -7.32 -13.33 3.65
N LEU A 41 -6.22 -12.58 3.82
CA LEU A 41 -5.67 -12.32 5.14
C LEU A 41 -6.70 -11.61 6.02
N ASP A 42 -7.06 -12.24 7.12
CA ASP A 42 -7.92 -11.69 8.15
C ASP A 42 -7.03 -11.06 9.22
N PRO A 43 -6.98 -9.72 9.35
CA PRO A 43 -6.15 -9.08 10.36
C PRO A 43 -6.47 -9.47 11.80
N THR A 44 -7.68 -9.95 12.07
CA THR A 44 -8.06 -10.39 13.42
C THR A 44 -7.50 -11.77 13.78
N ILE A 45 -7.07 -12.54 12.77
CA ILE A 45 -6.56 -13.91 12.92
C ILE A 45 -5.07 -13.99 12.58
N ASP A 46 -4.66 -13.35 11.48
CA ASP A 46 -3.33 -13.48 10.88
C ASP A 46 -2.31 -12.49 11.45
N LEU A 47 -2.78 -11.47 12.19
CA LEU A 47 -1.90 -10.56 12.92
C LEU A 47 -1.84 -10.97 14.41
N PRO A 48 -0.67 -10.85 15.06
CA PRO A 48 -0.56 -11.18 16.48
C PRO A 48 -1.49 -10.31 17.34
N ALA A 49 -2.16 -10.93 18.32
CA ALA A 49 -3.04 -10.22 19.24
C ALA A 49 -2.34 -9.06 20.00
N GLU A 50 -3.14 -8.04 20.35
CA GLU A 50 -2.78 -6.66 20.69
C GLU A 50 -1.66 -6.42 21.71
N ASP A 51 -1.24 -7.41 22.50
CA ASP A 51 -0.11 -7.26 23.41
C ASP A 51 1.25 -7.09 22.70
N LYS A 52 1.34 -7.43 21.40
CA LYS A 52 2.57 -7.23 20.60
C LYS A 52 2.40 -6.79 19.15
N ALA A 53 1.19 -6.69 18.57
CA ALA A 53 1.06 -6.27 17.18
C ALA A 53 -0.27 -5.59 16.82
N ALA A 54 -0.29 -4.27 16.96
CA ALA A 54 -0.84 -3.35 15.96
C ALA A 54 -0.26 -1.96 16.23
N SER A 55 1.07 -1.86 16.37
CA SER A 55 1.68 -0.53 16.45
C SER A 55 1.26 0.24 15.19
N PRO A 56 0.85 1.51 15.27
CA PRO A 56 0.58 2.36 14.10
C PRO A 56 1.78 2.40 13.12
N ASP A 57 2.93 1.92 13.57
CA ASP A 57 4.14 1.77 12.80
C ASP A 57 4.21 0.49 11.96
N THR A 58 3.28 -0.46 12.00
CA THR A 58 3.41 -1.70 11.18
C THR A 58 3.09 -1.46 9.70
N MET A 59 3.66 -2.28 8.80
CA MET A 59 3.37 -2.20 7.36
C MET A 59 1.89 -2.44 7.05
N TYR A 60 1.24 -3.34 7.81
CA TYR A 60 -0.19 -3.58 7.69
C TYR A 60 -0.99 -2.32 8.03
N ALA A 61 -0.74 -1.70 9.19
CA ALA A 61 -1.41 -0.45 9.58
C ALA A 61 -1.14 0.70 8.59
N ALA A 62 0.07 0.74 8.01
CA ALA A 62 0.43 1.73 7.00
C ALA A 62 -0.27 1.55 5.64
N ILE A 63 -0.91 0.40 5.38
CA ILE A 63 -1.65 0.10 4.15
C ILE A 63 -3.16 0.06 4.40
N TYR A 64 -3.58 -0.65 5.45
CA TYR A 64 -4.97 -0.98 5.78
C TYR A 64 -5.52 -0.25 7.01
N GLY A 65 -4.71 0.58 7.68
CA GLY A 65 -5.18 1.36 8.82
C GLY A 65 -6.32 2.30 8.46
N VAL A 66 -7.15 2.62 9.46
CA VAL A 66 -8.27 3.55 9.35
C VAL A 66 -7.78 4.89 8.76
N ASN A 67 -8.52 5.44 7.80
CA ASN A 67 -8.17 6.62 6.97
C ASN A 67 -6.95 6.46 6.04
N THR A 68 -6.15 5.41 6.19
CA THR A 68 -4.99 5.16 5.33
C THR A 68 -5.38 4.40 4.08
N GLN A 69 -6.26 3.40 4.20
CA GLN A 69 -6.76 2.62 3.07
C GLN A 69 -7.43 3.50 2.00
N GLU A 70 -8.33 4.41 2.40
CA GLU A 70 -9.00 5.34 1.49
C GLU A 70 -8.01 6.27 0.76
N LYS A 71 -7.01 6.78 1.48
CA LYS A 71 -5.94 7.61 0.88
C LYS A 71 -5.06 6.82 -0.07
N MET A 72 -4.74 5.56 0.24
CA MET A 72 -4.00 4.66 -0.65
C MET A 72 -4.80 4.37 -1.93
N GLN A 73 -6.10 4.12 -1.83
CA GLN A 73 -6.99 3.97 -2.98
C GLN A 73 -7.04 5.25 -3.82
N SER A 74 -7.19 6.42 -3.19
CA SER A 74 -7.24 7.71 -3.90
C SER A 74 -5.93 8.00 -4.65
N LYS A 75 -4.78 7.75 -4.02
CA LYS A 75 -3.46 7.98 -4.63
C LYS A 75 -3.17 7.00 -5.75
N SER A 76 -3.49 5.72 -5.59
CA SER A 76 -3.36 4.73 -6.66
C SER A 76 -4.30 5.04 -7.83
N PHE A 77 -5.52 5.53 -7.57
CA PHE A 77 -6.43 6.00 -8.60
C PHE A 77 -5.87 7.17 -9.42
N VAL A 78 -5.26 8.15 -8.77
CA VAL A 78 -4.60 9.28 -9.45
C VAL A 78 -3.44 8.76 -10.31
N LEU A 79 -2.55 7.96 -9.74
CA LEU A 79 -1.39 7.42 -10.45
C LEU A 79 -1.77 6.58 -11.67
N MET A 80 -2.77 5.70 -11.55
CA MET A 80 -3.16 4.81 -12.66
C MET A 80 -3.77 5.56 -13.85
N ASN A 81 -4.33 6.76 -13.64
CA ASN A 81 -4.99 7.53 -14.68
C ASN A 81 -4.11 8.67 -15.24
N GLN A 82 -3.21 9.23 -14.43
CA GLN A 82 -2.54 10.50 -14.76
C GLN A 82 -1.01 10.38 -14.89
N HIS A 83 -0.38 9.30 -14.42
CA HIS A 83 1.08 9.20 -14.49
C HIS A 83 1.57 8.97 -15.93
N LYS A 84 2.68 9.62 -16.32
CA LYS A 84 3.24 9.52 -17.70
C LYS A 84 3.84 8.15 -18.03
N ASN A 85 4.50 7.52 -17.06
CA ASN A 85 5.09 6.19 -17.19
C ASN A 85 4.01 5.10 -17.10
N GLU A 86 3.95 4.23 -18.10
CA GLU A 86 2.95 3.16 -18.22
C GLU A 86 3.11 2.05 -17.17
N ASP A 87 4.33 1.69 -16.80
CA ASP A 87 4.57 0.68 -15.77
C ASP A 87 4.04 1.15 -14.42
N VAL A 88 4.24 2.43 -14.09
CA VAL A 88 3.66 3.04 -12.89
C VAL A 88 2.14 2.96 -12.94
N ARG A 89 1.52 3.27 -14.09
CA ARG A 89 0.05 3.17 -14.24
C ARG A 89 -0.45 1.74 -14.06
N PHE A 90 0.25 0.77 -14.65
CA PHE A 90 -0.09 -0.65 -14.57
C PHE A 90 -0.04 -1.15 -13.12
N GLN A 91 1.04 -0.87 -12.39
CA GLN A 91 1.17 -1.29 -10.99
C GLN A 91 0.19 -0.55 -10.08
N ALA A 92 -0.05 0.75 -10.31
CA ALA A 92 -1.05 1.51 -9.57
C ALA A 92 -2.46 0.94 -9.77
N ARG A 93 -2.81 0.51 -10.99
CA ARG A 93 -4.08 -0.17 -11.25
C ARG A 93 -4.19 -1.49 -10.50
N LYS A 94 -3.14 -2.33 -10.54
CA LYS A 94 -3.11 -3.58 -9.77
C LYS A 94 -3.31 -3.35 -8.27
N MET A 95 -2.67 -2.32 -7.72
CA MET A 95 -2.83 -1.93 -6.33
C MET A 95 -4.27 -1.47 -6.04
N TYR A 96 -4.82 -0.59 -6.88
CA TYR A 96 -6.17 -0.05 -6.72
C TYR A 96 -7.24 -1.15 -6.71
N GLU A 97 -7.21 -2.07 -7.69
CA GLU A 97 -8.17 -3.17 -7.79
C GLU A 97 -8.02 -4.21 -6.66
N ALA A 98 -6.81 -4.39 -6.13
CA ALA A 98 -6.59 -5.24 -4.96
C ALA A 98 -7.17 -4.63 -3.69
N MET A 99 -7.13 -3.30 -3.56
CA MET A 99 -7.66 -2.59 -2.40
C MET A 99 -9.15 -2.30 -2.50
N LYS A 100 -9.73 -2.37 -3.70
CA LYS A 100 -11.16 -2.24 -3.94
C LYS A 100 -11.86 -3.52 -3.48
N SER A 101 -12.78 -3.34 -2.53
CA SER A 101 -13.69 -4.37 -2.00
C SER A 101 -14.64 -4.86 -3.09
#